data_AF-A0A382ZGK5-F1
#
_entry.id   AF-A0A382ZGK5-F1
#
_cell.length_a   1.000
_cell.length_b   1.000
_cell.length_c   1.000
_cell.angle_alpha   90.00
_cell.angle_beta   90.00
_cell.angle_gamma   90.00
#
_symmetry.space_group_name_H-M   'P 1'
#
loop_
_entity.id
_entity.type
_entity.pdbx_description
1 polymer ?
#
loop_
_entity_poly.entity_id
_entity_poly.type
_entity_poly.pdbx_seq_one_letter_code
_entity_poly.pdbx_strand_id
1 'polypeptide(L)'
;GSAGIVSVVLYVVGAIIALSLTSGYELLQAILLSEILAKFSMVLMAGIGNSAAVGSNSPFMQIMKDKRRLAVAGVITIIPLVVIGGTVGLILFGASIGITLFLIGLSTRSFGGITGDVLGATNELTRLSSLLIFVSL
;
A
#
# COMPACT_ATOMS: atom_id res chain seq x y z
N GLY A 1 1.70 -9.26 15.86
CA GLY A 1 2.57 -8.85 16.99
C GLY A 1 3.98 -8.45 16.55
N SER A 2 4.86 -9.42 16.28
CA SER A 2 6.26 -9.17 15.89
C SER A 2 6.43 -8.65 14.45
N ALA A 3 5.63 -9.13 13.50
CA ALA A 3 5.69 -8.68 12.10
C ALA A 3 5.39 -7.17 11.95
N GLY A 4 4.44 -6.65 12.73
CA GLY A 4 4.11 -5.22 12.76
C GLY A 4 5.30 -4.37 13.22
N ILE A 5 5.97 -4.78 14.30
CA ILE A 5 7.15 -4.07 14.84
C ILE A 5 8.28 -4.02 13.80
N VAL A 6 8.58 -5.16 13.16
CA VAL A 6 9.63 -5.22 12.13
C VAL A 6 9.29 -4.31 10.94
N SER A 7 8.02 -4.29 10.52
CA SER A 7 7.59 -3.41 9.42
C SER A 7 7.76 -1.92 9.73
N VAL A 8 7.43 -1.51 10.97
CA VAL A 8 7.55 -0.12 11.41
C VAL A 8 9.02 0.30 11.47
N VAL A 9 9.89 -0.55 12.02
CA VAL A 9 11.33 -0.26 12.09
C VAL A 9 11.93 -0.10 10.70
N LEU A 10 11.60 -1.01 9.77
CA LEU A 10 12.07 -0.93 8.38
C LEU A 10 11.56 0.34 7.68
N TYR A 11 10.30 0.73 7.90
CA TYR A 11 9.76 1.97 7.35
C TYR A 11 10.46 3.19 7.92
N VAL A 12 10.64 3.30 9.24
CA VAL A 12 11.29 4.48 9.82
C VAL A 12 12.70 4.66 9.26
N VAL A 13 13.48 3.59 9.18
CA VAL A 13 14.84 3.63 8.61
C VAL A 13 14.81 4.03 7.13
N GLY A 14 13.97 3.38 6.33
CA GLY A 14 13.89 3.66 4.90
C GLY A 14 13.30 5.04 4.58
N ALA A 15 12.38 5.53 5.40
CA ALA A 15 11.83 6.89 5.29
C ALA A 15 12.92 7.92 5.59
N ILE A 16 13.74 7.75 6.64
CA ILE A 16 14.86 8.67 6.91
C ILE A 16 15.80 8.76 5.70
N ILE A 17 16.14 7.62 5.08
CA ILE A 17 16.99 7.58 3.89
C ILE A 17 16.32 8.33 2.73
N ALA A 18 15.06 8.02 2.43
CA ALA A 18 14.31 8.65 1.33
C ALA A 18 14.19 10.17 1.54
N LEU A 19 13.81 10.61 2.74
CA LEU A 19 13.65 12.02 3.07
C LEU A 19 14.97 12.80 3.02
N SER A 20 16.11 12.14 3.30
CA SER A 20 17.42 12.77 3.24
C SER A 20 17.88 13.10 1.80
N LEU A 21 17.21 12.55 0.80
CA LEU A 21 17.57 12.66 -0.62
C LEU A 21 16.67 13.63 -1.41
N THR A 22 15.67 14.26 -0.76
CA THR A 22 14.60 14.98 -1.46
C THR A 22 14.50 16.45 -1.02
N SER A 23 14.13 17.33 -1.96
CA SER A 23 13.87 18.75 -1.70
C SER A 23 12.49 19.00 -1.07
N GLY A 24 12.27 20.14 -0.40
CA GLY A 24 11.08 20.34 0.45
C GLY A 24 9.71 20.14 -0.20
N TYR A 25 9.51 20.56 -1.46
CA TYR A 25 8.23 20.38 -2.16
C TYR A 25 8.03 18.92 -2.64
N GLU A 26 9.08 18.32 -3.18
CA GLU A 26 9.08 16.92 -3.61
C GLU A 26 8.90 15.97 -2.41
N LEU A 27 9.38 16.35 -1.22
CA LEU A 27 9.19 15.61 0.02
C LEU A 27 7.70 15.47 0.35
N LEU A 28 6.97 16.58 0.27
CA LEU A 28 5.53 16.61 0.54
C LEU A 28 4.77 15.76 -0.49
N GLN A 29 5.15 15.85 -1.77
CA GLN A 29 4.58 15.01 -2.82
C GLN A 29 4.85 13.53 -2.56
N ALA A 30 6.08 13.15 -2.23
CA ALA A 30 6.47 11.77 -1.96
C ALA A 30 5.68 11.16 -0.79
N ILE A 31 5.54 11.92 0.31
CA ILE A 31 4.76 11.50 1.49
C ILE A 31 3.28 11.34 1.15
N LEU A 32 2.68 12.31 0.45
CA LEU A 32 1.26 12.26 0.11
C LEU A 32 0.95 11.11 -0.86
N LEU A 33 1.74 10.98 -1.93
CA LEU A 33 1.54 9.92 -2.92
C LEU A 33 1.74 8.54 -2.30
N SER A 34 2.78 8.36 -1.47
CA SER A 34 3.03 7.07 -0.81
C SER A 34 1.94 6.68 0.18
N GLU A 35 1.38 7.63 0.94
CA GLU A 35 0.28 7.34 1.87
C GLU A 35 -1.01 6.98 1.12
N ILE A 36 -1.34 7.69 0.03
CA ILE A 36 -2.50 7.39 -0.82
C ILE A 36 -2.38 5.97 -1.40
N LEU A 37 -1.20 5.63 -1.93
CA LEU A 37 -0.94 4.31 -2.49
C LEU A 37 -1.00 3.21 -1.43
N ALA A 38 -0.49 3.46 -0.22
CA ALA A 38 -0.59 2.52 0.89
C ALA A 38 -2.05 2.21 1.28
N LYS A 39 -2.94 3.23 1.33
CA LYS A 39 -4.37 3.00 1.56
C LYS A 39 -5.03 2.23 0.43
N PHE A 40 -4.69 2.54 -0.82
CA PHE A 40 -5.20 1.80 -1.96
C PHE A 40 -4.76 0.33 -1.94
N SER A 41 -3.50 0.04 -1.61
CA SER A 41 -2.97 -1.32 -1.50
C SER A 41 -3.71 -2.16 -0.45
N MET A 42 -4.08 -1.58 0.69
CA MET A 42 -4.92 -2.27 1.68
C MET A 42 -6.32 -2.60 1.12
N VAL A 43 -6.94 -1.68 0.37
CA VAL A 43 -8.25 -1.90 -0.26
C VAL A 43 -8.15 -3.00 -1.33
N LEU A 44 -7.13 -2.95 -2.18
CA LEU A 44 -6.88 -3.95 -3.21
C LEU A 44 -6.62 -5.33 -2.60
N MET A 45 -5.81 -5.41 -1.54
CA MET A 45 -5.56 -6.63 -0.80
C MET A 45 -6.83 -7.20 -0.15
N ALA A 46 -7.66 -6.35 0.45
CA ALA A 46 -8.91 -6.76 1.06
C ALA A 46 -9.93 -7.26 0.03
N GLY A 47 -9.96 -6.69 -1.18
CA GLY A 47 -10.92 -7.08 -2.21
C GLY A 47 -10.51 -8.27 -3.06
N ILE A 48 -9.21 -8.54 -3.22
CA ILE A 48 -8.71 -9.72 -3.96
C ILE A 48 -8.41 -10.89 -3.01
N GLY A 49 -7.85 -10.63 -1.83
CA GLY A 49 -7.45 -11.66 -0.87
C GLY A 49 -8.64 -12.32 -0.15
N ASN A 50 -8.38 -13.48 0.44
CA ASN A 50 -9.32 -14.17 1.34
C ASN A 50 -8.86 -14.01 2.79
N SER A 51 -9.79 -13.88 3.73
CA SER A 51 -9.48 -13.76 5.17
C SER A 51 -8.89 -15.08 5.67
N ALA A 52 -7.73 -15.06 6.34
CA ALA A 52 -7.09 -16.26 6.89
C ALA A 52 -7.87 -16.89 8.07
N ALA A 53 -8.57 -16.06 8.84
CA ALA A 53 -9.43 -16.47 9.94
C ALA A 53 -10.65 -15.54 10.06
N VAL A 54 -11.71 -16.00 10.72
CA VAL A 54 -12.86 -15.15 11.07
C VAL A 54 -12.44 -14.24 12.24
N GLY A 55 -12.31 -12.94 11.97
CA GLY A 55 -11.85 -11.95 12.93
C GLY A 55 -12.33 -10.54 12.57
N SER A 56 -11.81 -9.51 13.25
CA SER A 56 -12.23 -8.11 13.07
C SER A 56 -12.04 -7.57 11.64
N ASN A 57 -11.13 -8.15 10.87
CA ASN A 57 -10.92 -7.79 9.45
C ASN A 57 -11.90 -8.44 8.48
N SER A 58 -12.59 -9.52 8.90
CA SER A 58 -13.44 -10.30 7.99
C SER A 58 -14.63 -9.51 7.45
N PRO A 59 -15.35 -8.66 8.24
CA PRO A 59 -16.39 -7.80 7.71
C PRO A 59 -15.87 -6.81 6.66
N PHE A 60 -14.70 -6.19 6.91
CA PHE A 60 -14.07 -5.27 5.96
C PHE A 60 -13.71 -5.97 4.64
N MET A 61 -13.09 -7.15 4.71
CA MET A 61 -12.75 -7.92 3.51
C MET A 61 -13.99 -8.39 2.74
N GLN A 62 -15.03 -8.84 3.42
CA GLN A 62 -16.29 -9.26 2.77
C GLN A 62 -16.98 -8.09 2.05
N ILE A 63 -16.97 -6.90 2.65
CA ILE A 63 -17.49 -5.66 2.05
C ILE A 63 -16.69 -5.26 0.81
N MET A 64 -15.37 -5.48 0.82
CA MET A 64 -14.46 -5.09 -0.27
C MET A 64 -14.38 -6.09 -1.43
N LYS A 65 -14.95 -7.30 -1.31
CA LYS A 65 -15.04 -8.25 -2.43
C LYS A 65 -15.93 -7.79 -3.59
N ASP A 66 -16.73 -6.74 -3.39
CA ASP A 66 -17.51 -6.14 -4.47
C ASP A 66 -16.57 -5.44 -5.48
N LYS A 67 -16.50 -6.00 -6.70
CA LYS A 67 -15.71 -5.45 -7.81
C LYS A 67 -16.06 -3.99 -8.14
N ARG A 68 -17.30 -3.55 -7.90
CA ARG A 68 -17.70 -2.15 -8.11
C ARG A 68 -17.03 -1.24 -7.10
N ARG A 69 -16.92 -1.67 -5.83
CA ARG A 69 -16.24 -0.89 -4.79
C ARG A 69 -14.74 -0.78 -5.02
N LEU A 70 -14.12 -1.86 -5.51
CA LEU A 70 -12.71 -1.82 -5.95
C LEU A 70 -12.50 -0.85 -7.12
N ALA A 71 -13.38 -0.87 -8.12
CA ALA A 71 -13.30 0.07 -9.24
C ALA A 71 -13.46 1.53 -8.78
N VAL A 72 -14.45 1.80 -7.91
CA VAL A 72 -14.66 3.14 -7.33
C VAL A 72 -13.44 3.59 -6.51
N ALA A 73 -12.87 2.71 -5.68
CA ALA A 73 -11.65 3.02 -4.94
C ALA A 73 -10.47 3.33 -5.87
N GLY A 74 -10.32 2.60 -6.97
CA GLY A 74 -9.32 2.87 -8.00
C GLY A 74 -9.49 4.25 -8.62
N VAL A 75 -10.70 4.60 -9.04
CA VAL A 75 -11.00 5.92 -9.63
C VAL A 75 -10.73 7.05 -8.63
N ILE A 76 -11.18 6.91 -7.39
CA ILE A 76 -10.94 7.91 -6.34
C ILE A 76 -9.45 8.07 -6.06
N THR A 77 -8.66 7.00 -6.11
CA THR A 77 -7.20 7.05 -5.91
C THR A 77 -6.47 7.71 -7.08
N ILE A 78 -6.91 7.47 -8.31
CA ILE A 78 -6.25 8.01 -9.53
C ILE A 78 -6.30 9.54 -9.59
N ILE A 79 -7.40 10.17 -9.15
CA ILE A 79 -7.57 11.63 -9.19
C ILE A 79 -6.42 12.37 -8.45
N PRO A 80 -6.18 12.14 -7.14
CA PRO A 80 -5.09 12.80 -6.44
C PRO A 80 -3.71 12.35 -6.94
N LEU A 81 -3.55 11.11 -7.41
CA LEU A 81 -2.29 10.63 -8.00
C LEU A 81 -1.86 11.47 -9.21
N VAL A 82 -2.80 11.74 -10.12
CA VAL A 82 -2.54 12.53 -11.34
C VAL A 82 -2.38 14.01 -10.99
N VAL A 83 -3.20 14.56 -10.08
CA VAL A 83 -3.12 15.98 -9.69
C VAL A 83 -1.83 16.31 -8.96
N ILE A 84 -1.37 15.44 -8.05
CA ILE A 84 -0.19 15.70 -7.21
C ILE A 84 1.08 15.21 -7.89
N GLY A 85 1.06 14.03 -8.50
CA GLY A 85 2.24 13.32 -9.01
C GLY A 85 2.35 13.22 -10.52
N GLY A 86 1.36 13.67 -11.30
CA GLY A 86 1.39 13.61 -12.76
C GLY A 86 1.67 12.20 -13.30
N THR A 87 2.66 12.09 -14.19
CA THR A 87 3.09 10.81 -14.77
C THR A 87 3.77 9.90 -13.75
N VAL A 88 4.54 10.47 -12.81
CA VAL A 88 5.19 9.72 -11.72
C VAL A 88 4.15 9.03 -10.85
N GLY A 89 3.04 9.72 -10.54
CA GLY A 89 1.92 9.15 -9.80
C GLY A 89 1.34 7.88 -10.46
N LEU A 90 1.23 7.86 -11.79
CA LEU A 90 0.76 6.69 -12.53
C LEU A 90 1.76 5.53 -12.52
N ILE A 91 3.06 5.81 -12.62
CA ILE A 91 4.12 4.80 -12.50
C ILE A 91 4.07 4.16 -11.12
N LEU A 92 3.98 4.99 -10.07
CA LEU A 92 3.88 4.52 -8.69
C LEU A 92 2.61 3.68 -8.45
N PHE A 93 1.49 4.04 -9.07
CA PHE A 93 0.25 3.27 -8.99
C PHE A 93 0.39 1.87 -9.60
N GLY A 94 1.02 1.77 -10.78
CA GLY A 94 1.33 0.47 -11.38
C GLY A 94 2.24 -0.38 -10.50
N ALA A 95 3.29 0.24 -9.94
CA ALA A 95 4.22 -0.43 -9.04
C ALA A 95 3.53 -0.92 -7.74
N SER A 96 2.67 -0.10 -7.13
CA SER A 96 1.95 -0.46 -5.89
C SER A 96 0.98 -1.61 -6.11
N ILE A 97 0.31 -1.68 -7.26
CA ILE A 97 -0.53 -2.83 -7.64
C ILE A 97 0.33 -4.10 -7.70
N GLY A 98 1.48 -4.05 -8.40
CA GLY A 98 2.39 -5.18 -8.52
C GLY A 98 2.88 -5.70 -7.15
N ILE A 99 3.32 -4.78 -6.28
CA ILE A 99 3.76 -5.10 -4.91
C ILE A 99 2.61 -5.72 -4.11
N THR A 100 1.41 -5.15 -4.20
CA THR A 100 0.24 -5.67 -3.45
C THR A 100 -0.14 -7.08 -3.89
N LEU A 101 -0.17 -7.34 -5.20
CA LEU A 101 -0.45 -8.68 -5.75
C LEU A 101 0.60 -9.70 -5.31
N PHE A 102 1.88 -9.31 -5.29
CA PHE A 102 2.95 -10.14 -4.75
C PHE A 102 2.74 -10.46 -3.27
N LEU A 103 2.41 -9.47 -2.44
CA LEU A 103 2.13 -9.65 -1.02
C LEU A 103 0.88 -10.51 -0.76
N ILE A 104 -0.17 -10.39 -1.57
CA ILE A 104 -1.35 -11.28 -1.50
C ILE A 104 -0.91 -12.73 -1.73
N GLY A 105 -0.12 -13.00 -2.77
CA GLY A 105 0.37 -14.33 -3.09
C GLY A 105 1.23 -14.92 -1.96
N LEU A 106 2.17 -14.12 -1.43
CA LEU A 106 3.02 -14.50 -0.30
C LEU A 106 2.19 -14.80 0.95
N SER A 107 1.24 -13.94 1.28
CA SER A 107 0.39 -14.12 2.46
C SER A 107 -0.52 -15.33 2.35
N THR A 108 -1.11 -15.56 1.18
CA THR A 108 -1.98 -16.72 0.94
C THR A 108 -1.20 -18.02 1.09
N ARG A 109 0.04 -18.06 0.58
CA ARG A 109 0.91 -19.25 0.68
C ARG A 109 1.45 -19.47 2.10
N SER A 110 1.85 -18.41 2.79
CA SER A 110 2.52 -18.50 4.09
C SER A 110 1.56 -18.59 5.28
N PHE A 111 0.39 -17.93 5.19
CA PHE A 111 -0.56 -17.78 6.30
C PHE A 111 -1.96 -18.33 5.98
N GLY A 112 -2.19 -18.89 4.79
CA GLY A 112 -3.50 -19.41 4.38
C GLY A 112 -4.54 -18.34 4.03
N GLY A 113 -4.13 -17.06 3.96
CA GLY A 113 -4.98 -15.92 3.64
C GLY A 113 -4.38 -14.60 4.11
N ILE A 114 -5.19 -13.55 4.15
CA ILE A 114 -4.84 -12.21 4.64
C ILE A 114 -5.27 -12.07 6.11
N THR A 115 -4.36 -11.61 6.96
CA THR A 115 -4.61 -11.29 8.38
C THR A 115 -4.58 -9.78 8.62
N GLY A 116 -4.95 -9.33 9.82
CA GLY A 116 -4.76 -7.94 10.26
C GLY A 116 -3.31 -7.47 10.18
N ASP A 117 -2.38 -8.32 10.64
CA ASP A 117 -0.94 -8.04 10.58
C ASP A 117 -0.45 -7.88 9.13
N VAL A 118 -1.00 -8.66 8.19
CA VAL A 118 -0.63 -8.57 6.76
C VAL A 118 -1.18 -7.28 6.14
N LEU A 119 -2.40 -6.84 6.47
CA LEU A 119 -2.91 -5.54 6.02
C LEU A 119 -2.03 -4.40 6.54
N GLY A 120 -1.66 -4.45 7.83
CA GLY A 120 -0.76 -3.47 8.43
C GLY A 120 0.61 -3.44 7.77
N ALA A 121 1.22 -4.62 7.56
CA ALA A 121 2.50 -4.74 6.86
C ALA A 121 2.41 -4.25 5.41
N THR A 122 1.29 -4.47 4.73
CA THR A 122 1.07 -4.00 3.36
C THR A 122 1.01 -2.49 3.27
N ASN A 123 0.35 -1.82 4.23
CA ASN A 123 0.36 -0.36 4.32
C ASN A 123 1.80 0.15 4.43
N GLU A 124 2.56 -0.44 5.35
CA GLU A 124 3.91 0.02 5.68
C GLU A 124 4.92 -0.24 4.55
N LEU A 125 4.88 -1.44 3.96
CA LEU A 125 5.75 -1.82 2.85
C LEU A 125 5.42 -1.04 1.58
N THR A 126 4.13 -0.87 1.25
CA THR A 126 3.76 -0.08 0.06
C THR A 126 4.20 1.37 0.23
N ARG A 127 3.97 1.97 1.41
CA ARG A 127 4.39 3.35 1.68
C ARG A 127 5.89 3.51 1.51
N LEU A 128 6.67 2.61 2.11
CA LEU A 128 8.12 2.62 1.98
C LEU A 128 8.56 2.44 0.52
N SER A 129 8.02 1.44 -0.19
CA SER A 129 8.38 1.19 -1.58
C SER A 129 8.02 2.37 -2.50
N SER A 130 6.85 2.98 -2.31
CA SER A 130 6.45 4.16 -3.07
C SER A 130 7.37 5.36 -2.82
N LEU A 131 7.79 5.58 -1.56
CA LEU A 131 8.80 6.59 -1.24
C LEU A 131 10.12 6.32 -1.96
N LEU A 132 10.63 5.09 -1.88
CA LEU A 132 11.90 4.73 -2.51
C LEU A 132 11.87 4.85 -4.03
N ILE A 133 10.77 4.42 -4.67
CA ILE A 133 10.61 4.54 -6.12
C ILE A 133 10.51 6.02 -6.52
N PHE A 134 9.77 6.84 -5.79
CA PHE A 134 9.63 8.27 -6.07
C PHE A 134 10.97 8.99 -6.02
N VAL A 135 11.78 8.73 -5.00
CA VAL A 135 13.12 9.34 -4.85
C VAL A 135 14.13 8.84 -5.89
N SER A 136 13.83 7.73 -6.56
CA SER A 136 14.70 7.15 -7.59
C SER A 136 14.34 7.59 -9.02
N LEU A 137 13.26 8.34 -9.21
CA LEU A 137 12.78 8.85 -10.50
C LEU A 137 13.15 10.33 -10.67
#